data_AF-A0A0F6YLN5-F1
#
_entry.id   AF-A0A0F6YLN5-F1
#
_cell.length_a   1.000
_cell.length_b   1.000
_cell.length_c   1.000
_cell.angle_alpha   90.00
_cell.angle_beta   90.00
_cell.angle_gamma   90.00
#
_symmetry.space_group_name_H-M   'P 1'
#
loop_
_entity.id
_entity.type
_entity.pdbx_description
1 polymer ?
#
loop_
_entity_poly.entity_id
_entity_poly.type
_entity_poly.pdbx_seq_one_letter_code
_entity_poly.pdbx_strand_id
1 'polypeptide(L)'
;MHARALGAFGIVTIAVMLASSASALPPRGATSCDLTGEWIGDAVDDAGTRWTFPMHVQQEGATVRATIEWHGSNGHTGTERVRGTIDCASRAIELQTESIASEHLVPGVYHATASADFRSFAGRWEGPSAIPGRFTVRRR
;
A
#
# COMPACT_ATOMS: atom_id res chain seq x y z
N MET A 1 -54.50 55.07 -39.63
CA MET A 1 -53.53 55.91 -40.36
C MET A 1 -52.23 55.89 -39.58
N HIS A 2 -51.10 55.55 -40.25
CA HIS A 2 -49.70 55.74 -39.82
C HIS A 2 -49.25 54.90 -38.58
N ALA A 3 -48.09 54.28 -38.47
CA ALA A 3 -46.93 54.05 -39.35
C ALA A 3 -46.05 52.93 -38.76
N ARG A 4 -45.22 52.34 -39.64
CA ARG A 4 -43.87 51.73 -39.51
C ARG A 4 -43.20 51.77 -38.10
N ALA A 5 -42.35 50.84 -37.65
CA ALA A 5 -41.20 50.24 -38.35
C ALA A 5 -40.50 49.14 -37.50
N LEU A 6 -39.88 48.18 -38.20
CA LEU A 6 -38.51 47.62 -38.09
C LEU A 6 -37.84 47.39 -36.71
N GLY A 7 -37.32 46.17 -36.55
CA GLY A 7 -36.23 45.88 -35.61
C GLY A 7 -35.81 44.41 -35.62
N ALA A 8 -34.99 44.01 -36.59
CA ALA A 8 -34.32 42.70 -36.62
C ALA A 8 -32.96 42.79 -35.91
N PHE A 9 -32.74 41.96 -34.91
CA PHE A 9 -31.43 41.52 -34.37
C PHE A 9 -31.68 40.07 -33.90
N GLY A 10 -31.03 39.02 -34.39
CA GLY A 10 -29.65 38.92 -34.84
C GLY A 10 -28.77 38.47 -33.66
N ILE A 11 -28.94 37.23 -33.19
CA ILE A 11 -27.99 36.60 -32.25
C ILE A 11 -27.57 35.26 -32.84
N VAL A 12 -26.36 35.25 -33.39
CA VAL A 12 -25.62 34.04 -33.75
C VAL A 12 -24.95 33.54 -32.48
N THR A 13 -25.44 32.45 -31.92
CA THR A 13 -24.81 31.80 -30.77
C THR A 13 -23.60 31.00 -31.26
N ILE A 14 -22.39 31.53 -31.03
CA ILE A 14 -21.14 30.80 -31.24
C ILE A 14 -20.98 29.82 -30.07
N ALA A 15 -21.20 28.53 -30.33
CA ALA A 15 -20.86 27.47 -29.40
C ALA A 15 -19.33 27.27 -29.42
N VAL A 16 -18.64 27.87 -28.45
CA VAL A 16 -17.23 27.57 -28.18
C VAL A 16 -17.17 26.16 -27.57
N MET A 17 -16.75 25.18 -28.35
CA MET A 17 -16.37 23.88 -27.84
C MET A 17 -15.09 24.05 -27.01
N LEU A 18 -15.25 24.16 -25.69
CA LEU A 18 -14.16 24.01 -24.73
C LEU A 18 -13.68 22.56 -24.81
N ALA A 19 -12.69 22.32 -25.68
CA ALA A 19 -11.87 21.13 -25.60
C ALA A 19 -11.13 21.19 -24.26
N SER A 20 -11.70 20.55 -23.24
CA SER A 20 -11.02 20.28 -21.98
C SER A 20 -9.76 19.51 -22.31
N SER A 21 -8.63 20.21 -22.30
CA SER A 21 -7.29 19.64 -22.22
C SER A 21 -7.19 18.88 -20.90
N ALA A 22 -7.78 17.69 -20.84
CA ALA A 22 -7.41 16.71 -19.85
C ALA A 22 -5.93 16.42 -20.12
N SER A 23 -5.04 17.09 -19.38
CA SER A 23 -3.66 16.68 -19.29
C SER A 23 -3.69 15.23 -18.85
N ALA A 24 -3.55 14.31 -19.80
CA ALA A 24 -3.28 12.93 -19.50
C ALA A 24 -2.05 12.95 -18.60
N LEU A 25 -2.25 12.60 -17.33
CA LEU A 25 -1.15 12.36 -16.41
C LEU A 25 -0.14 11.48 -17.17
N PRO A 26 1.14 11.88 -17.23
CA PRO A 26 2.13 11.05 -17.90
C PRO A 26 2.01 9.64 -17.31
N PRO A 27 2.04 8.58 -18.15
CA PRO A 27 2.04 7.22 -17.64
C PRO A 27 3.16 7.17 -16.61
N ARG A 28 2.82 6.95 -15.34
CA ARG A 28 3.80 6.83 -14.28
C ARG A 28 4.63 5.62 -14.65
N GLY A 29 5.78 5.86 -15.28
CA GLY A 29 6.77 4.82 -15.52
C GLY A 29 7.00 4.17 -14.17
N ALA A 30 6.89 2.84 -14.11
CA ALA A 30 7.09 2.10 -12.89
C ALA A 30 8.47 2.47 -12.33
N THR A 31 8.51 3.37 -11.34
CA THR A 31 9.70 3.56 -10.52
C THR A 31 9.92 2.21 -9.87
N SER A 32 11.00 1.53 -10.27
CA SER A 32 11.33 0.22 -9.73
C SER A 32 11.48 0.36 -8.21
N CYS A 33 10.54 -0.22 -7.46
CA CYS A 33 10.69 -0.38 -6.04
C CYS A 33 11.38 -1.72 -5.79
N ASP A 34 12.50 -1.69 -5.06
CA ASP A 34 13.22 -2.89 -4.65
C ASP A 34 13.12 -3.03 -3.14
N LEU A 35 12.36 -4.04 -2.71
CA LEU A 35 12.25 -4.44 -1.31
C LEU A 35 13.19 -5.59 -0.94
N THR A 36 13.95 -6.15 -1.89
CA THR A 36 14.77 -7.35 -1.67
C THR A 36 15.84 -7.11 -0.60
N GLY A 37 16.05 -8.08 0.30
CA GLY A 37 17.14 -8.05 1.27
C GLY A 37 16.69 -8.18 2.72
N GLU A 38 17.55 -7.73 3.62
CA GLU A 38 17.37 -7.86 5.07
C GLU A 38 16.67 -6.64 5.67
N TRP A 39 15.70 -6.89 6.53
CA TRP A 39 14.98 -5.86 7.25
C TRP A 39 14.77 -6.23 8.71
N ILE A 40 14.46 -5.22 9.52
CA ILE A 40 14.07 -5.38 10.92
C ILE A 40 12.78 -4.62 11.17
N GLY A 41 11.81 -5.33 11.75
CA GLY A 41 10.52 -4.78 12.15
C GLY A 41 10.37 -4.66 13.65
N ASP A 42 9.64 -3.62 14.04
CA ASP A 42 9.17 -3.37 15.39
C ASP A 42 7.65 -3.20 15.35
N ALA A 43 6.95 -3.79 16.31
CA ALA A 43 5.49 -3.77 16.38
C ALA A 43 4.98 -3.66 17.82
N VAL A 44 3.73 -3.18 17.93
CA VAL A 44 2.98 -3.18 19.17
C VAL A 44 1.57 -3.66 18.86
N ASP A 45 1.10 -4.68 19.58
CA ASP A 45 -0.29 -5.14 19.48
C ASP A 45 -1.25 -4.27 20.30
N ASP A 46 -2.55 -4.46 20.10
CA ASP A 46 -3.57 -3.68 20.80
C ASP A 46 -3.59 -3.94 22.33
N ALA A 47 -2.95 -5.03 22.80
CA ALA A 47 -2.75 -5.31 24.22
C ALA A 47 -1.48 -4.66 24.81
N GLY A 48 -0.65 -4.03 23.98
CA GLY A 48 0.59 -3.37 24.37
C GLY A 48 1.83 -4.28 24.39
N THR A 49 1.73 -5.53 23.94
CA THR A 49 2.90 -6.40 23.75
C THR A 49 3.76 -5.81 22.65
N ARG A 50 5.07 -5.74 22.90
CA ARG A 50 6.05 -5.32 21.89
C ARG A 50 6.58 -6.52 21.16
N TRP A 51 6.74 -6.40 19.85
CA TRP A 51 7.25 -7.45 18.99
C TRP A 51 8.42 -6.93 18.18
N THR A 52 9.45 -7.75 18.03
CA THR A 52 10.58 -7.49 17.12
C THR A 52 10.73 -8.65 16.16
N PHE A 53 10.95 -8.34 14.89
CA PHE A 53 10.93 -9.36 13.86
C PHE A 53 11.89 -9.06 12.69
N PRO A 54 13.08 -9.69 12.65
CA PRO A 54 13.88 -9.70 11.43
C PRO A 54 13.13 -10.39 10.29
N MET A 55 13.38 -9.92 9.07
CA MET A 55 12.81 -10.52 7.87
C MET A 55 13.79 -10.50 6.72
N HIS A 56 13.75 -11.58 5.93
CA HIS A 56 14.41 -11.66 4.63
C HIS A 56 13.35 -11.55 3.54
N VAL A 57 13.41 -10.49 2.74
CA VAL A 57 12.43 -10.18 1.69
C VAL A 57 13.00 -10.53 0.32
N GLN A 58 12.19 -11.20 -0.49
CA GLN A 58 12.45 -11.49 -1.91
C GLN A 58 11.33 -10.89 -2.74
N GLN A 59 11.68 -10.21 -3.84
CA GLN A 59 10.71 -9.59 -4.74
C GLN A 59 10.92 -10.04 -6.18
N GLU A 60 9.82 -10.38 -6.86
CA GLU A 60 9.78 -10.68 -8.29
C GLU A 60 8.63 -9.89 -8.93
N GLY A 61 8.98 -8.82 -9.65
CA GLY A 61 7.99 -7.86 -10.15
C GLY A 61 7.24 -7.20 -8.99
N ALA A 62 5.91 -7.35 -8.96
CA ALA A 62 5.07 -6.88 -7.85
C ALA A 62 4.94 -7.89 -6.72
N THR A 63 5.38 -9.15 -6.90
CA THR A 63 5.22 -10.21 -5.91
C THR A 63 6.29 -10.09 -4.84
N VAL A 64 5.87 -10.16 -3.57
CA VAL A 64 6.75 -10.14 -2.40
C VAL A 64 6.63 -11.45 -1.64
N ARG A 65 7.76 -12.01 -1.21
CA ARG A 65 7.83 -13.15 -0.30
C ARG A 65 8.79 -12.82 0.83
N ALA A 66 8.50 -13.27 2.04
CA ALA A 66 9.42 -13.14 3.15
C ALA A 66 9.29 -14.31 4.14
N THR A 67 10.35 -14.51 4.91
CA THR A 67 10.31 -15.28 6.15
C THR A 67 10.49 -14.30 7.30
N ILE A 68 9.65 -14.41 8.32
CA ILE A 68 9.69 -13.58 9.52
C ILE A 68 9.96 -14.48 10.72
N GLU A 69 10.93 -14.12 11.53
CA GLU A 69 11.09 -14.67 12.89
C GLU A 69 10.67 -13.59 13.88
N TRP A 70 9.68 -13.84 14.72
CA TRP A 70 9.15 -12.83 15.65
C TRP A 70 9.39 -13.20 17.10
N HIS A 71 9.59 -12.17 17.92
CA HIS A 71 9.84 -12.27 19.35
C HIS A 71 8.97 -11.24 20.08
N GLY A 72 8.09 -11.71 20.97
CA GLY A 72 7.22 -10.87 21.79
C GLY A 72 7.82 -10.60 23.18
N SER A 73 7.55 -9.42 23.73
CA SER A 73 7.94 -9.06 25.10
C SER A 73 7.25 -9.92 26.18
N ASN A 74 6.22 -10.68 25.80
CA ASN A 74 5.53 -11.67 26.62
C ASN A 74 6.21 -13.06 26.59
N GLY A 75 7.35 -13.19 25.91
CA GLY A 75 8.12 -14.43 25.81
C GLY A 75 7.69 -15.38 24.69
N HIS A 76 6.67 -15.04 23.91
CA HIS A 76 6.30 -15.82 22.73
C HIS A 76 7.27 -15.59 21.57
N THR A 77 7.56 -16.66 20.84
CA THR A 77 8.37 -16.61 19.61
C THR A 77 7.77 -17.50 18.53
N GLY A 78 8.12 -17.25 17.28
CA GLY A 78 7.67 -18.07 16.17
C GLY A 78 8.26 -17.65 14.83
N THR A 79 7.91 -18.42 13.79
CA THR A 79 8.34 -18.18 12.41
C THR A 79 7.15 -18.22 11.48
N GLU A 80 7.08 -17.26 10.56
CA GLU A 80 6.02 -17.12 9.56
C GLU A 80 6.61 -17.06 8.16
N ARG A 81 5.88 -17.64 7.19
CA ARG A 81 6.03 -17.30 5.78
C ARG A 81 5.05 -16.21 5.42
N VAL A 82 5.51 -15.29 4.59
CA VAL A 82 4.75 -14.13 4.16
C VAL A 82 4.76 -14.09 2.64
N ARG A 83 3.60 -13.83 2.05
CA ARG A 83 3.45 -13.64 0.61
C ARG A 83 2.48 -12.51 0.32
N GLY A 84 2.70 -11.77 -0.75
CA GLY A 84 1.82 -10.67 -1.10
C GLY A 84 2.31 -9.85 -2.27
N THR A 85 1.89 -8.59 -2.32
CA THR A 85 2.18 -7.67 -3.42
C THR A 85 2.62 -6.29 -2.96
N ILE A 86 3.33 -5.58 -3.84
CA ILE A 86 3.61 -4.15 -3.74
C ILE A 86 3.14 -3.44 -5.01
N ASP A 87 2.45 -2.31 -4.83
CA ASP A 87 2.25 -1.32 -5.88
C ASP A 87 3.30 -0.21 -5.73
N CYS A 88 4.29 -0.17 -6.61
CA CYS A 88 5.36 0.83 -6.53
C CYS A 88 4.88 2.28 -6.75
N ALA A 89 3.74 2.49 -7.42
CA ALA A 89 3.23 3.84 -7.70
C ALA A 89 2.52 4.45 -6.48
N SER A 90 1.75 3.64 -5.75
CA SER A 90 1.10 4.06 -4.50
C SER A 90 1.96 3.81 -3.25
N ARG A 91 2.97 2.93 -3.38
CA ARG A 91 3.80 2.37 -2.29
C ARG A 91 3.02 1.49 -1.33
N ALA A 92 1.82 1.06 -1.72
CA ALA A 92 1.00 0.16 -0.91
C ALA A 92 1.59 -1.25 -0.94
N ILE A 93 1.60 -1.89 0.23
CA ILE A 93 2.05 -3.27 0.44
C ILE A 93 0.90 -4.03 1.08
N GLU A 94 0.54 -5.18 0.52
CA GLU A 94 -0.45 -6.10 1.07
C GLU A 94 0.17 -7.48 1.20
N LEU A 95 0.21 -8.04 2.40
CA LEU A 95 0.82 -9.34 2.68
C LEU A 95 -0.14 -10.24 3.44
N GLN A 96 -0.03 -11.54 3.20
CA GLN A 96 -0.67 -12.61 3.93
C GLN A 96 0.39 -13.45 4.62
N THR A 97 0.10 -13.90 5.84
CA THR A 97 1.03 -14.73 6.62
C THR A 97 0.48 -16.09 6.95
N GLU A 98 1.41 -17.02 7.06
CA GLU A 98 1.20 -18.43 7.36
C GLU A 98 2.25 -18.86 8.40
N SER A 99 1.82 -19.21 9.60
CA SER A 99 2.69 -19.78 10.65
C SER A 99 3.35 -21.07 10.15
N ILE A 100 4.67 -21.20 10.33
CA ILE A 100 5.43 -22.41 9.96
C ILE A 100 5.40 -23.45 11.09
N ALA A 101 5.23 -23.00 12.34
CA ALA A 101 5.41 -23.85 13.53
C ALA A 101 4.14 -24.59 13.97
N SER A 102 2.98 -24.24 13.43
CA SER A 102 1.71 -24.92 13.70
C SER A 102 1.19 -25.58 12.42
N GLU A 103 0.74 -26.82 12.50
CA GLU A 103 -0.01 -27.51 11.41
C GLU A 103 -1.30 -26.76 11.02
N HIS A 104 -1.64 -25.71 11.77
CA HIS A 104 -2.69 -24.75 11.47
C HIS A 104 -2.07 -23.43 11.01
N LEU A 105 -2.34 -23.08 9.75
CA LEU A 105 -2.08 -21.74 9.22
C LEU A 105 -2.99 -20.78 10.00
N VAL A 106 -2.39 -19.86 10.75
CA VAL A 106 -3.11 -18.74 11.33
C VAL A 106 -3.03 -17.61 10.30
N PRO A 107 -4.10 -17.35 9.51
CA PRO A 107 -4.05 -16.31 8.50
C PRO A 107 -4.01 -14.93 9.15
N GLY A 108 -2.92 -14.21 8.94
CA GLY A 108 -2.82 -12.77 9.17
C GLY A 108 -2.78 -12.01 7.85
N VAL A 109 -3.26 -10.77 7.85
CA VAL A 109 -3.15 -9.82 6.74
C VAL A 109 -2.42 -8.58 7.23
N TYR A 110 -1.43 -8.13 6.46
CA TYR A 110 -0.63 -6.96 6.75
C TYR A 110 -0.88 -5.94 5.64
N HIS A 111 -1.23 -4.72 6.05
CA HIS A 111 -1.39 -3.57 5.17
C HIS A 111 -0.37 -2.51 5.55
N ALA A 112 0.49 -2.11 4.60
CA ALA A 112 1.55 -1.15 4.84
C ALA A 112 1.72 -0.15 3.69
N THR A 113 2.47 0.91 3.98
CA THR A 113 2.92 1.88 2.99
C THR A 113 4.42 2.09 3.12
N ALA A 114 5.16 1.97 2.02
CA ALA A 114 6.59 2.22 1.98
C ALA A 114 6.92 3.73 1.95
N SER A 115 8.09 4.08 2.49
CA SER A 115 8.68 5.41 2.37
C SER A 115 9.01 5.71 0.91
N ALA A 116 9.24 7.00 0.60
CA ALA A 116 9.54 7.44 -0.77
C ALA A 116 10.82 6.81 -1.35
N ASP A 117 11.77 6.44 -0.49
CA ASP A 117 13.05 5.84 -0.85
C ASP A 117 13.07 4.31 -0.69
N PHE A 118 11.93 3.70 -0.34
CA PHE A 118 11.80 2.26 -0.11
C PHE A 118 12.82 1.70 0.91
N ARG A 119 13.20 2.48 1.92
CA ARG A 119 14.04 2.01 3.03
C ARG A 119 13.29 1.71 4.31
N SER A 120 12.01 2.06 4.36
CA SER A 120 11.12 1.74 5.48
C SER A 120 9.70 1.54 4.99
N PHE A 121 8.88 0.84 5.77
CA PHE A 121 7.44 0.81 5.58
C PHE A 121 6.75 0.66 6.93
N ALA A 122 5.53 1.20 7.04
CA ALA A 122 4.75 1.17 8.27
C ALA A 122 3.30 0.79 7.96
N GLY A 123 2.66 0.12 8.91
CA GLY A 123 1.37 -0.49 8.64
C GLY A 123 0.65 -1.03 9.86
N ARG A 124 -0.38 -1.82 9.56
CA ARG A 124 -1.16 -2.60 10.52
C ARG A 124 -1.21 -4.05 10.08
N TRP A 125 -1.29 -4.94 11.06
CA TRP A 125 -1.67 -6.32 10.79
C TRP A 125 -2.94 -6.65 11.55
N GLU A 126 -3.75 -7.50 10.93
CA GLU A 126 -5.07 -7.90 11.42
C GLU A 126 -5.41 -9.30 10.88
N GLY A 127 -6.49 -9.88 11.38
CA GLY A 127 -6.96 -11.18 10.93
C GLY A 127 -7.80 -11.87 11.99
N PRO A 128 -8.68 -12.80 11.60
CA PRO A 128 -9.60 -13.48 12.52
C PRO A 128 -8.88 -14.29 13.60
N SER A 129 -7.64 -14.70 13.34
CA SER A 129 -6.84 -15.52 14.23
C SER A 129 -5.49 -14.87 14.59
N ALA A 130 -5.24 -13.64 14.14
CA ALA A 130 -4.03 -12.88 14.42
C ALA A 130 -4.26 -11.91 15.60
N ILE A 131 -3.21 -11.58 16.35
CA ILE A 131 -3.27 -10.57 17.42
C ILE A 131 -3.11 -9.19 16.79
N PRO A 132 -4.13 -8.36 16.57
CA PRO A 132 -4.01 -7.14 15.76
C PRO A 132 -3.04 -6.10 16.34
N GLY A 133 -2.44 -5.29 15.47
CA GLY A 133 -1.53 -4.22 15.91
C GLY A 133 -0.99 -3.30 14.83
N ARG A 134 0.07 -2.55 15.19
CA ARG A 134 0.78 -1.60 14.32
C ARG A 134 2.26 -1.89 14.27
N PHE A 135 2.87 -1.66 13.11
CA PHE A 135 4.27 -1.98 12.91
C PHE A 135 5.00 -0.95 12.06
N THR A 136 6.32 -0.95 12.22
CA THR A 136 7.29 -0.22 11.39
C THR A 136 8.43 -1.16 11.05
N VAL A 137 8.87 -1.16 9.80
CA VAL A 137 9.99 -1.96 9.31
C VAL A 137 11.00 -1.06 8.62
N ARG A 138 12.28 -1.33 8.82
CA ARG A 138 13.39 -0.61 8.19
C ARG A 138 14.42 -1.57 7.62
N ARG A 139 15.06 -1.15 6.54
CA ARG A 139 16.17 -1.91 5.93
C ARG A 139 17.34 -1.98 6.91
N ARG A 140 18.02 -3.12 6.93
CA ARG A 140 19.21 -3.34 7.78
C ARG A 140 20.47 -2.76 7.16
#